data_AF-A0A933K7G5-F1
#
_entry.id   AF-A0A933K7G5-F1
#
_cell.length_a   1.000
_cell.length_b   1.000
_cell.length_c   1.000
_cell.angle_alpha   90.00
_cell.angle_beta   90.00
_cell.angle_gamma   90.00
#
_symmetry.space_group_name_H-M   'P 1'
#
loop_
_entity.id
_entity.type
_entity.pdbx_description
1 polymer ?
#
loop_
_entity_poly.entity_id
_entity_poly.type
_entity_poly.pdbx_seq_one_letter_code
_entity_poly.pdbx_strand_id
1 'polypeptide(L)' 'MEVLPLVDGKKPLLLVEAKLHETEPSPALIKMKRALAVPAIQVVETPGISRMATGRGEGILVVSADRWLAGLP' A
#
# COMPACT_ATOMS: atom_id res chain seq x y z
N MET A 1 13.63 0.96 -3.10
CA MET A 1 12.25 1.05 -2.57
C MET A 1 11.42 1.70 -3.65
N GLU A 2 10.48 0.95 -4.21
CA GLU A 2 9.69 1.35 -5.38
C GLU A 2 8.22 1.38 -4.98
N VAL A 3 7.56 2.52 -5.22
CA VAL A 3 6.13 2.71 -5.00
C VAL A 3 5.51 2.93 -6.38
N LEU A 4 4.57 2.08 -6.74
CA LEU A 4 3.97 2.11 -8.08
C LEU A 4 2.54 2.64 -7.99
N PRO A 5 2.19 3.67 -8.80
CA PRO A 5 0.81 4.07 -8.96
C PRO A 5 0.10 3.13 -9.94
N LEU A 6 -1.07 2.64 -9.56
CA LEU A 6 -2.06 2.11 -10.48
C LEU A 6 -2.89 3.29 -11.02
N VAL A 7 -2.97 3.40 -12.35
CA VAL A 7 -3.53 4.58 -13.04
C VAL A 7 -4.66 4.18 -13.97
N ASP A 8 -5.68 5.02 -14.07
CA ASP A 8 -6.68 5.00 -15.16
C ASP A 8 -6.51 6.27 -16.00
N GLY A 9 -5.99 6.09 -17.22
CA GLY A 9 -5.51 7.18 -18.06
C GLY A 9 -4.44 8.02 -17.37
N LYS A 10 -4.78 9.26 -16.99
CA LYS A 10 -3.89 10.20 -16.28
C LYS A 10 -4.23 10.37 -14.79
N LYS A 11 -5.14 9.56 -14.25
CA LYS A 11 -5.60 9.68 -12.87
C LYS A 11 -5.01 8.53 -12.03
N PRO A 12 -4.20 8.83 -10.99
CA PRO A 12 -3.79 7.80 -10.05
C PRO A 12 -5.01 7.32 -9.27
N LEU A 13 -5.18 5.99 -9.20
CA LEU A 13 -6.28 5.34 -8.49
C LEU A 13 -5.83 4.74 -7.16
N LEU A 14 -4.62 4.18 -7.12
CA LEU A 14 -4.10 3.46 -5.97
C LEU A 14 -2.57 3.52 -5.98
N LEU A 15 -1.96 3.69 -4.81
CA LEU A 15 -0.52 3.45 -4.63
C LEU A 15 -0.30 2.06 -4.05
N VAL A 16 0.62 1.31 -4.66
CA VAL A 16 1.04 -0.01 -4.18
C VAL A 16 2.52 0.03 -3.87
N GLU A 17 2.89 -0.35 -2.65
CA GLU A 17 4.27 -0.64 -2.27
C GLU A 17 4.39 -2.12 -1.91
N ALA A 18 5.45 -2.78 -2.39
CA ALA A 18 5.79 -4.14 -1.99
C ALA A 18 7.01 -4.14 -1.07
N LYS A 19 6.93 -4.90 0.04
CA LYS A 19 7.99 -5.09 1.02
C LYS A 19 8.09 -6.57 1.39
N LEU A 20 9.25 -7.00 1.87
CA LEU A 20 9.39 -8.38 2.34
C LEU A 20 8.80 -8.49 3.76
N HIS A 21 9.34 -7.73 4.72
CA HIS A 21 9.03 -7.94 6.13
C HIS A 21 8.62 -6.67 6.88
N GLU A 22 8.81 -5.48 6.31
CA GLU A 22 8.40 -4.23 6.95
C GLU A 22 6.88 -4.12 6.97
N THR A 23 6.28 -4.30 8.14
CA THR A 23 4.81 -4.22 8.32
C THR A 23 4.33 -2.80 8.64
N GLU A 24 5.24 -1.84 8.80
CA GLU A 24 4.90 -0.42 8.93
C GLU A 24 5.03 0.30 7.58
N PRO A 25 4.09 1.20 7.22
CA PRO A 25 4.17 1.94 5.97
C PRO A 25 5.46 2.76 5.87
N SER A 26 6.13 2.69 4.71
CA SER A 26 7.36 3.46 4.50
C SER A 26 7.10 4.97 4.50
N PRO A 27 8.08 5.81 4.91
CA PRO A 27 7.96 7.26 4.79
C PRO A 27 7.69 7.75 3.36
N ALA A 28 8.17 7.03 2.35
CA ALA A 28 7.94 7.37 0.94
C ALA A 28 6.48 7.10 0.53
N LEU A 29 5.90 5.96 0.91
CA LEU A 29 4.49 5.65 0.66
C LEU A 29 3.58 6.66 1.34
N ILE A 30 3.87 7.02 2.59
CA ILE A 30 3.13 8.05 3.34
C ILE A 30 3.22 9.40 2.61
N LYS A 31 4.41 9.80 2.17
CA LYS A 31 4.62 11.06 1.44
C LYS A 31 3.85 11.06 0.11
N MET A 32 3.92 9.96 -0.65
CA MET A 32 3.27 9.84 -1.95
C MET A 32 1.74 9.83 -1.84
N LYS A 33 1.19 9.08 -0.87
CA LYS A 33 -0.25 9.10 -0.54
C LYS A 33 -0.75 10.52 -0.30
N ARG A 34 -0.02 11.28 0.53
CA ARG A 34 -0.38 12.68 0.85
C ARG A 34 -0.29 13.60 -0.36
N ALA A 35 0.76 13.44 -1.18
CA ALA A 35 0.97 14.28 -2.36
C ALA A 35 -0.09 14.05 -3.44
N LEU A 36 -0.51 12.80 -3.64
CA LEU A 36 -1.46 12.42 -4.69
C LEU A 36 -2.92 12.37 -4.20
N ALA A 37 -3.14 12.36 -2.88
CA ALA A 37 -4.46 12.26 -2.25
C ALA A 37 -5.26 11.02 -2.72
N VAL A 38 -4.59 9.89 -2.90
CA VAL A 38 -5.19 8.61 -3.34
C VAL A 38 -5.08 7.53 -2.27
N PRO A 39 -5.92 6.48 -2.34
CA PRO A 39 -5.72 5.26 -1.54
C PRO A 39 -4.32 4.68 -1.70
N ALA A 40 -3.85 3.98 -0.67
CA ALA A 40 -2.56 3.32 -0.68
C ALA A 40 -2.60 1.98 0.05
N ILE A 41 -1.84 1.03 -0.46
CA ILE A 41 -1.65 -0.29 0.11
C ILE A 41 -0.17 -0.64 0.18
N GLN A 42 0.25 -1.28 1.27
CA GLN A 42 1.53 -1.95 1.39
C GLN A 42 1.29 -3.45 1.44
N VAL A 43 1.86 -4.14 0.46
CA VAL A 43 1.79 -5.58 0.33
C VAL A 43 3.08 -6.18 0.90
N VAL A 44 2.95 -7.17 1.78
CA VAL A 44 4.09 -7.76 2.49
C VAL A 44 4.12 -9.29 2.40
N GLU A 45 5.31 -9.89 2.53
CA GLU A 45 5.49 -11.33 2.70
C GLU A 45 5.40 -11.70 4.20
N THR A 46 4.29 -11.34 4.83
CA THR A 46 3.99 -11.70 6.22
C THR A 46 2.64 -12.40 6.26
N PRO A 47 2.60 -13.72 6.48
CA PRO A 47 1.36 -14.49 6.45
C PRO A 47 0.29 -13.95 7.41
N GLY A 48 -0.95 -13.88 6.93
CA GLY A 48 -2.12 -13.55 7.74
C GLY A 48 -2.29 -12.07 8.12
N ILE A 49 -1.36 -11.18 7.76
CA ILE A 49 -1.52 -9.76 8.05
C ILE A 49 -2.57 -9.11 7.15
N SER A 50 -3.42 -8.29 7.75
CA SER A 50 -4.45 -7.51 7.05
C SER A 50 -5.01 -6.49 8.02
N ARG A 51 -4.44 -5.28 8.03
CA ARG A 51 -4.82 -4.22 8.96
C ARG A 51 -4.71 -2.84 8.33
N MET A 52 -5.51 -1.91 8.84
CA MET A 52 -5.26 -0.49 8.57
C MET A 52 -4.13 0.00 9.46
N ALA A 53 -3.16 0.69 8.86
CA ALA A 53 -2.14 1.41 9.62
C ALA A 53 -2.77 2.58 10.38
N THR A 54 -2.19 2.91 11.53
CA THR A 54 -2.63 4.00 12.42
C THR A 54 -1.53 5.06 12.54
N GLY A 55 -1.86 6.22 13.12
CA GLY A 55 -0.90 7.30 13.35
C GLY A 55 -0.35 7.88 12.05
N ARG A 56 0.99 7.90 11.88
CA ARG A 56 1.62 8.59 10.73
C ARG A 56 1.22 8.00 9.37
N GLY A 57 0.95 6.70 9.33
CA GLY A 57 0.54 5.94 8.15
C GLY A 57 -0.96 5.73 8.00
N GLU A 58 -1.78 6.51 8.73
CA GLU A 58 -3.23 6.32 8.78
C GLU A 58 -3.89 6.23 7.40
N GLY A 59 -4.77 5.25 7.26
CA GLY A 59 -5.51 4.98 6.02
C GLY A 59 -4.72 4.23 4.96
N ILE A 60 -3.56 3.66 5.28
CA ILE A 60 -2.83 2.70 4.43
C ILE A 60 -3.21 1.28 4.85
N LEU A 61 -3.66 0.45 3.91
CA LEU A 61 -3.87 -0.97 4.17
C LEU A 61 -2.52 -1.70 4.14
N VAL A 62 -2.18 -2.44 5.19
CA VAL A 62 -1.05 -3.36 5.21
C VAL A 62 -1.59 -4.78 5.16
N VAL A 63 -1.24 -5.54 4.13
CA VAL A 63 -1.84 -6.86 3.85
C VAL A 63 -0.82 -7.84 3.28
N SER A 64 -1.02 -9.14 3.54
CA SER A 64 -0.20 -10.19 2.95
C SER A 64 -0.38 -10.25 1.43
N ALA A 65 0.69 -10.56 0.71
CA ALA A 65 0.69 -10.63 -0.76
C ALA A 65 -0.33 -11.62 -1.30
N ASP A 66 -0.39 -12.82 -0.72
CA ASP A 66 -1.35 -13.86 -1.10
C ASP A 66 -2.80 -13.37 -0.99
N ARG A 67 -3.15 -12.69 0.11
CA ARG A 67 -4.51 -12.19 0.35
C ARG A 67 -4.88 -11.08 -0.62
N TRP A 68 -3.97 -10.15 -0.89
CA TRP A 68 -4.26 -9.07 -1.83
C TRP A 68 -4.42 -9.59 -3.24
N LEU A 69 -3.52 -10.45 -3.70
CA LEU A 69 -3.56 -11.03 -5.04
C LEU A 69 -4.82 -11.87 -5.26
N ALA A 70 -5.27 -12.62 -4.25
CA ALA A 70 -6.50 -13.40 -4.33
C ALA A 70 -7.78 -12.56 -4.47
N GLY A 71 -7.73 -11.25 -4.14
CA GLY A 71 -8.86 -10.33 -4.23
C GLY A 71 -8.88 -9.48 -5.50
N LEU A 72 -7.91 -9.63 -6.40
CA LEU A 72 -7.91 -8.95 -7.69
C LEU A 72 -8.91 -9.61 -8.66
N PRO A 73 -9.62 -8.84 -9.50
CA PRO A 73 -10.56 -9.36 -10.49
C PRO A 73 -9.88 -10.15 -11.62
#